data_AF-A0A960EB68-F1
#
_entry.id   AF-A0A960EB68-F1
#
_cell.length_a   1.000
_cell.length_b   1.000
_cell.length_c   1.000
_cell.angle_alpha   90.00
_cell.angle_beta   90.00
_cell.angle_gamma   90.00
#
_symmetry.space_group_name_H-M   'P 1'
#
loop_
_entity.id
_entity.type
_entity.pdbx_description
1 polymer ?
#
loop_
_entity_poly.entity_id
_entity_poly.type
_entity_poly.pdbx_seq_one_letter_code
_entity_poly.pdbx_strand_id
1 'polypeptide(L)'
;PTPVAVEEIDDTLRLTRPATPTPVGIELDDPANEPLPTDPNDPRIVDDDGDGNPGITVDIRVGDDLTGELYIARREIFAYQAYLTDPDTLRGTVTDDSEQLVIGASDPIFETATAWVQYPDLTKSPIILRRVDASWDCERLAAERATLFPPTPEVDW
;
A
#
# COMPACT_ATOMS: atom_id res chain seq x y z
N PRO A 1 11.38 2.46 -11.94
CA PRO A 1 10.20 1.59 -12.17
C PRO A 1 10.56 0.10 -12.11
N THR A 2 9.95 -0.65 -11.19
CA THR A 2 10.10 -2.11 -11.11
C THR A 2 9.46 -2.76 -12.33
N PRO A 3 10.18 -3.60 -13.08
CA PRO A 3 9.61 -4.29 -14.23
C PRO A 3 8.53 -5.28 -13.80
N VAL A 4 7.49 -5.39 -14.62
CA VAL A 4 6.49 -6.46 -14.53
C VAL A 4 6.87 -7.57 -15.51
N ALA A 5 6.63 -8.82 -15.11
CA ALA A 5 6.80 -9.99 -15.98
C ALA A 5 5.45 -10.36 -16.60
N VAL A 6 5.45 -10.71 -17.88
CA VAL A 6 4.28 -11.21 -18.60
C VAL A 6 4.62 -12.57 -19.18
N GLU A 7 3.76 -13.55 -18.95
CA GLU A 7 3.89 -14.91 -19.48
C GLU A 7 2.53 -15.47 -19.88
N GLU A 8 2.52 -16.47 -20.74
CA GLU A 8 1.31 -17.18 -21.16
C GLU A 8 1.29 -18.56 -20.52
N ILE A 9 0.20 -18.88 -19.82
CA ILE A 9 0.00 -20.14 -19.10
C ILE A 9 -1.40 -20.64 -19.45
N ASP A 10 -1.48 -21.84 -20.03
CA ASP A 10 -2.75 -22.46 -20.45
C ASP A 10 -3.63 -21.48 -21.26
N ASP A 11 -3.04 -20.88 -22.31
CA ASP A 11 -3.65 -19.87 -23.19
C ASP A 11 -4.16 -18.60 -22.47
N THR A 12 -3.70 -18.36 -21.23
CA THR A 12 -4.05 -17.20 -20.41
C THR A 12 -2.81 -16.36 -20.09
N LEU A 13 -2.86 -15.05 -20.35
CA LEU A 13 -1.78 -14.15 -19.96
C LEU A 13 -1.77 -13.93 -18.44
N ARG A 14 -0.62 -14.18 -17.81
CA ARG A 14 -0.33 -13.86 -16.41
C ARG A 14 0.65 -12.69 -16.35
N LEU A 15 0.29 -11.69 -15.57
CA LEU A 15 1.12 -10.56 -15.17
C LEU A 15 1.61 -10.79 -13.74
N THR A 16 2.92 -10.68 -13.51
CA THR A 16 3.52 -10.80 -12.18
C THR A 16 4.37 -9.58 -11.88
N ARG A 17 4.18 -9.00 -10.69
CA ARG A 17 5.08 -7.99 -10.13
C ARG A 17 5.70 -8.56 -8.86
N PRO A 18 7.03 -8.74 -8.80
CA PRO A 18 7.69 -9.19 -7.58
C PRO A 18 7.55 -8.15 -6.46
N ALA A 19 7.87 -8.54 -5.24
CA ALA A 19 7.92 -7.63 -4.11
C ALA A 19 8.85 -6.45 -4.40
N THR A 20 8.43 -5.25 -4.01
CA THR A 20 9.20 -4.01 -4.18
C THR A 20 9.36 -3.27 -2.86
N PRO A 21 10.27 -3.71 -1.99
CA PRO A 21 10.53 -3.04 -0.73
C PRO A 21 10.90 -1.58 -0.97
N THR A 22 10.05 -0.67 -0.51
CA THR A 22 10.18 0.77 -0.71
C THR A 22 10.12 1.44 0.65
N PRO A 23 11.21 2.06 1.12
CA PRO A 23 11.19 2.77 2.38
C PRO A 23 10.44 4.11 2.21
N VAL A 24 9.70 4.51 3.25
CA VAL A 24 9.01 5.81 3.35
C VAL A 24 9.15 6.31 4.77
N GLY A 25 9.60 7.56 4.94
CA GLY A 25 9.94 8.17 6.23
C GLY A 25 11.22 7.60 6.85
N ILE A 26 12.05 6.90 6.07
CA ILE A 26 13.28 6.25 6.53
C ILE A 26 14.23 5.98 5.36
N GLU A 27 15.54 6.06 5.61
CA GLU A 27 16.58 5.63 4.67
C GLU A 27 17.06 4.20 5.00
N LEU A 28 16.94 3.28 4.04
CA LEU A 28 17.51 1.93 4.12
C LEU A 28 18.48 1.75 2.95
N ASP A 29 19.71 1.32 3.23
CA ASP A 29 20.73 1.13 2.19
C ASP A 29 20.38 -0.06 1.28
N ASP A 30 19.89 -1.15 1.87
CA ASP A 30 19.33 -2.31 1.20
C ASP A 30 17.91 -2.62 1.72
N PRO A 31 16.88 -1.92 1.19
CA PRO A 31 15.50 -2.16 1.58
C PRO A 31 15.04 -3.60 1.37
N ALA A 32 15.71 -4.42 0.55
CA ALA A 32 15.30 -5.80 0.32
C ALA A 32 15.75 -6.77 1.41
N ASN A 33 16.84 -6.47 2.12
CA ASN A 33 17.45 -7.41 3.07
C ASN A 33 17.62 -6.84 4.48
N GLU A 34 17.60 -5.51 4.65
CA GLU A 34 17.70 -4.89 5.96
C GLU A 34 16.34 -4.85 6.66
N PRO A 35 16.26 -5.16 7.97
CA PRO A 35 15.01 -5.02 8.70
C PRO A 35 14.65 -3.54 8.91
N LEU A 36 13.36 -3.24 8.97
CA LEU A 36 12.90 -1.96 9.50
C LEU A 36 13.34 -1.85 10.97
N PRO A 37 13.99 -0.74 11.38
CA PRO A 37 14.33 -0.54 12.78
C PRO A 37 13.10 -0.45 13.68
N THR A 38 13.33 -0.71 14.96
CA THR A 38 12.31 -0.67 16.01
C THR A 38 12.49 0.49 16.99
N ASP A 39 13.60 1.23 16.90
CA ASP A 39 13.87 2.40 17.75
C ASP A 39 13.27 3.65 17.09
N PRO A 40 12.32 4.35 17.73
CA PRO A 40 11.76 5.59 17.19
C PRO A 40 12.77 6.74 17.10
N ASN A 41 13.98 6.59 17.66
CA ASN A 41 15.08 7.55 17.54
C ASN A 41 16.17 7.07 16.57
N ASP A 42 15.90 6.06 15.73
CA ASP A 42 16.88 5.57 14.76
C ASP A 42 17.31 6.72 13.82
N PRO A 43 18.61 6.98 13.65
CA PRO A 43 19.11 8.11 12.87
C PRO A 43 18.80 8.02 11.38
N ARG A 44 18.32 6.88 10.89
CA ARG A 44 17.87 6.69 9.51
C ARG A 44 16.48 7.27 9.24
N ILE A 45 15.72 7.61 10.27
CA ILE A 45 14.41 8.24 10.12
C ILE A 45 14.59 9.63 9.51
N VAL A 46 13.83 9.92 8.46
CA VAL A 46 13.89 11.17 7.69
C VAL A 46 12.49 11.75 7.52
N ASP A 47 12.41 13.06 7.44
CA ASP A 47 11.19 13.83 7.16
C ASP A 47 10.95 13.85 5.64
N ASP A 48 10.21 12.85 5.15
CA ASP A 48 9.99 12.62 3.71
C ASP A 48 8.91 13.54 3.12
N ASP A 49 7.98 14.03 3.95
CA ASP A 49 6.90 14.94 3.54
C ASP A 49 7.22 16.42 3.82
N GLY A 50 8.27 16.71 4.58
CA GLY A 50 8.86 18.04 4.76
C GLY A 50 8.08 18.92 5.72
N ASP A 51 7.35 18.33 6.67
CA ASP A 51 6.51 19.04 7.63
C ASP A 51 7.22 19.38 8.95
N GLY A 52 8.44 18.88 9.14
CA GLY A 52 9.27 19.05 10.33
C GLY A 52 9.11 17.98 11.40
N ASN A 53 8.21 17.01 11.20
CA ASN A 53 8.05 15.83 12.04
C ASN A 53 8.89 14.66 11.50
N PRO A 54 9.26 13.67 12.34
CA PRO A 54 10.05 12.53 11.88
C PRO A 54 9.21 11.54 11.07
N GLY A 55 9.75 11.06 9.94
CA GLY A 55 9.08 10.06 9.12
C GLY A 55 8.13 10.68 8.08
N ILE A 56 6.89 10.21 8.09
CA ILE A 56 5.77 10.85 7.41
C ILE A 56 4.61 11.05 8.39
N THR A 57 3.79 12.06 8.14
CA THR A 57 2.61 12.38 8.94
C THR A 57 1.36 11.75 8.36
N VAL A 58 0.62 11.03 9.22
CA VAL A 58 -0.68 10.44 8.91
C VAL A 58 -1.75 11.14 9.72
N ASP A 59 -2.67 11.82 9.04
CA ASP A 59 -3.87 12.39 9.66
C ASP A 59 -4.84 11.29 10.11
N ILE A 60 -5.10 11.24 11.41
CA ILE A 60 -6.08 10.36 12.02
C ILE A 60 -7.35 11.17 12.30
N ARG A 61 -8.49 10.64 11.85
CA ARG A 61 -9.81 11.14 12.21
C ARG A 61 -10.72 10.01 12.69
N VAL A 62 -11.13 10.09 13.94
CA VAL A 62 -12.05 9.14 14.58
C VAL A 62 -13.35 9.88 14.89
N GLY A 63 -14.35 9.70 14.02
CA GLY A 63 -15.59 10.48 14.10
C GLY A 63 -15.37 11.96 13.76
N ASP A 64 -16.21 12.85 14.30
CA ASP A 64 -16.15 14.28 14.01
C ASP A 64 -15.28 15.08 14.98
N ASP A 65 -15.08 14.58 16.21
CA ASP A 65 -14.49 15.36 17.30
C ASP A 65 -13.05 14.96 17.66
N LEU A 66 -12.58 13.79 17.23
CA LEU A 66 -11.25 13.28 17.56
C LEU A 66 -10.37 13.25 16.31
N THR A 67 -9.42 14.19 16.25
CA THR A 67 -8.40 14.30 15.21
C THR A 67 -7.01 14.31 15.83
N GLY A 68 -6.03 13.79 15.12
CA GLY A 68 -4.63 13.89 15.49
C GLY A 68 -3.72 13.39 14.38
N GLU A 69 -2.44 13.36 14.67
CA GLU A 69 -1.39 12.98 13.73
C GLU A 69 -0.63 11.78 14.28
N LEU A 70 -0.22 10.88 13.39
CA LEU A 70 0.71 9.80 13.68
C LEU A 70 1.95 9.96 12.81
N TYR A 71 3.11 9.87 13.43
CA TYR A 71 4.40 9.94 12.74
C TYR A 71 4.91 8.52 12.55
N ILE A 72 5.15 8.11 11.31
CA ILE A 72 5.56 6.74 10.99
C ILE A 72 6.74 6.69 10.04
N ALA A 73 7.53 5.61 10.19
CA ALA A 73 8.39 5.11 9.14
C ALA A 73 7.86 3.76 8.68
N ARG A 74 7.99 3.44 7.39
CA ARG A 74 7.51 2.17 6.84
C ARG A 74 8.41 1.64 5.75
N ARG A 75 8.30 0.33 5.55
CA ARG A 75 8.81 -0.35 4.37
C ARG A 75 7.63 -1.00 3.67
N GLU A 76 7.26 -0.45 2.53
CA GLU A 76 6.15 -0.95 1.72
C GLU A 76 6.61 -2.13 0.86
N ILE A 77 5.97 -3.29 1.01
CA ILE A 77 6.37 -4.53 0.35
C ILE A 77 5.16 -5.16 -0.33
N PHE A 78 4.85 -4.65 -1.53
CA PHE A 78 3.76 -5.18 -2.36
C PHE A 78 4.27 -6.09 -3.46
N ALA A 79 3.68 -7.28 -3.56
CA ALA A 79 3.77 -8.17 -4.71
C ALA A 79 2.37 -8.43 -5.27
N TYR A 80 2.25 -8.70 -6.56
CA TYR A 80 0.97 -9.15 -7.11
C TYR A 80 1.13 -10.09 -8.29
N GLN A 81 0.09 -10.89 -8.50
CA GLN A 81 -0.14 -11.61 -9.74
C GLN A 81 -1.55 -11.31 -10.24
N ALA A 82 -1.73 -11.21 -11.55
CA ALA A 82 -3.03 -10.99 -12.18
C ALA A 82 -3.11 -11.73 -13.52
N TYR A 83 -4.31 -12.20 -13.87
CA TYR A 83 -4.59 -12.92 -15.11
C TYR A 83 -5.49 -12.09 -16.01
N LEU A 84 -5.28 -12.16 -17.32
CA LEU A 84 -6.16 -11.52 -18.28
C LEU A 84 -7.47 -12.30 -18.33
N THR A 85 -8.51 -11.78 -17.67
CA THR A 85 -9.82 -12.44 -17.60
C THR A 85 -10.73 -12.05 -18.74
N ASP A 86 -10.53 -10.86 -19.30
CA ASP A 86 -11.23 -10.30 -20.46
C ASP A 86 -10.26 -9.38 -21.23
N PRO A 87 -10.52 -9.02 -22.51
CA PRO A 87 -9.58 -8.23 -23.34
C PRO A 87 -9.05 -6.93 -22.70
N ASP A 88 -9.83 -6.32 -21.79
CA ASP A 88 -9.51 -5.05 -21.15
C ASP A 88 -9.31 -5.18 -19.63
N THR A 89 -9.07 -6.40 -19.12
CA THR A 89 -9.13 -6.64 -17.67
C THR A 89 -8.15 -7.70 -17.17
N LEU A 90 -7.32 -7.28 -16.22
CA LEU A 90 -6.50 -8.16 -15.43
C LEU A 90 -7.08 -8.25 -14.02
N ARG A 91 -7.17 -9.46 -13.47
CA ARG A 91 -7.64 -9.71 -12.10
C ARG A 91 -6.73 -10.70 -11.38
N GLY A 92 -6.47 -10.44 -10.11
CA GLY A 92 -5.75 -11.36 -9.24
C GLY A 92 -5.67 -10.83 -7.83
N THR A 93 -4.55 -11.09 -7.15
CA THR A 93 -4.38 -10.79 -5.73
C THR A 93 -3.07 -10.06 -5.46
N VAL A 94 -3.10 -9.22 -4.43
CA VAL A 94 -1.92 -8.59 -3.83
C VAL A 94 -1.48 -9.42 -2.63
N THR A 95 -0.18 -9.50 -2.42
CA THR A 95 0.44 -9.88 -1.15
C THR A 95 1.14 -8.65 -0.61
N ASP A 96 0.81 -8.30 0.63
CA ASP A 96 1.37 -7.18 1.37
C ASP A 96 2.15 -7.68 2.59
N ASP A 97 3.48 -7.58 2.50
CA ASP A 97 4.41 -7.91 3.60
C ASP A 97 4.98 -6.63 4.24
N SER A 98 4.27 -5.50 4.11
CA SER A 98 4.76 -4.20 4.59
C SER A 98 4.98 -4.16 6.09
N GLU A 99 5.95 -3.36 6.51
CA GLU A 99 6.32 -3.15 7.90
C GLU A 99 6.14 -1.68 8.28
N GLN A 100 5.85 -1.42 9.56
CA GLN A 100 5.65 -0.08 10.08
C GLN A 100 6.29 0.09 11.46
N LEU A 101 6.94 1.24 11.63
CA LEU A 101 7.42 1.76 12.90
C LEU A 101 6.59 3.00 13.25
N VAL A 102 5.93 2.97 14.41
CA VAL A 102 5.31 4.17 14.99
C VAL A 102 6.41 4.94 15.72
N ILE A 103 6.63 6.19 15.30
CA ILE A 103 7.65 7.07 15.86
C ILE A 103 7.06 7.91 17.00
N GLY A 104 5.84 8.40 16.81
CA GLY A 104 5.11 9.17 17.82
C GLY A 104 3.75 9.62 17.29
N ALA A 105 3.05 10.45 18.07
CA ALA A 105 1.79 11.04 17.66
C ALA A 105 1.59 12.44 18.27
N SER A 106 0.61 13.18 17.75
CA SER A 106 0.18 14.45 18.36
C SER A 106 -0.53 14.26 19.71
N ASP A 107 -1.14 13.10 19.93
CA ASP A 107 -1.78 12.70 21.18
C ASP A 107 -1.44 11.24 21.51
N PRO A 108 -0.99 10.92 22.75
CA PRO A 108 -0.65 9.57 23.17
C PRO A 108 -1.75 8.52 22.94
N ILE A 109 -3.03 8.93 22.83
CA ILE A 109 -4.13 8.01 22.51
C ILE A 109 -3.94 7.33 21.15
N PHE A 110 -3.17 7.93 20.24
CA PHE A 110 -2.90 7.40 18.90
C PHE A 110 -1.59 6.61 18.79
N GLU A 111 -0.74 6.59 19.82
CA GLU A 111 0.58 5.90 19.80
C GLU A 111 0.51 4.37 19.85
N THR A 112 -0.62 3.78 19.46
CA THR A 112 -0.77 2.32 19.47
C THR A 112 -0.01 1.72 18.30
N ALA A 113 1.05 0.95 18.59
CA ALA A 113 1.75 0.15 17.60
C ALA A 113 0.80 -0.91 17.01
N THR A 114 0.34 -0.68 15.78
CA THR A 114 -0.35 -1.68 14.98
C THR A 114 0.60 -2.20 13.91
N ALA A 115 0.84 -3.51 13.94
CA ALA A 115 1.45 -4.20 12.81
C ALA A 115 0.30 -4.64 11.90
N TRP A 116 0.11 -3.95 10.78
CA TRP A 116 -0.80 -4.40 9.74
C TRP A 116 -0.26 -5.69 9.16
N VAL A 117 -1.05 -6.75 9.23
CA VAL A 117 -0.73 -8.05 8.63
C VAL A 117 -1.69 -8.32 7.49
N GLN A 118 -1.17 -8.93 6.43
CA GLN A 118 -1.96 -9.43 5.32
C GLN A 118 -3.14 -10.26 5.84
N TYR A 119 -4.36 -9.90 5.42
CA TYR A 119 -5.52 -10.71 5.71
C TYR A 119 -5.33 -12.12 5.08
N PRO A 120 -5.54 -13.23 5.83
CA PRO A 120 -5.20 -14.56 5.34
C PRO A 120 -5.95 -14.99 4.07
N ASP A 121 -7.20 -14.53 3.91
CA ASP A 121 -7.97 -14.76 2.68
C ASP A 121 -7.60 -13.72 1.62
N LEU A 122 -6.71 -14.09 0.69
CA LEU A 122 -6.28 -13.22 -0.41
C LEU A 122 -7.42 -12.83 -1.37
N THR A 123 -8.58 -13.51 -1.34
CA THR A 123 -9.76 -13.05 -2.11
C THR A 123 -10.29 -11.69 -1.60
N LYS A 124 -9.90 -11.30 -0.37
CA LYS A 124 -10.16 -9.99 0.21
C LYS A 124 -9.11 -8.93 -0.15
N SER A 125 -8.04 -9.32 -0.85
CA SER A 125 -6.97 -8.43 -1.33
C SER A 125 -6.85 -8.44 -2.86
N PRO A 126 -7.92 -8.08 -3.60
CA PRO A 126 -7.91 -8.15 -5.05
C PRO A 126 -7.07 -7.03 -5.67
N ILE A 127 -6.35 -7.35 -6.75
CA ILE A 127 -5.89 -6.36 -7.73
C ILE A 127 -6.76 -6.47 -8.99
N ILE A 128 -7.26 -5.33 -9.47
CA ILE A 128 -8.04 -5.24 -10.70
C ILE A 128 -7.46 -4.11 -11.52
N LEU A 129 -6.93 -4.43 -12.70
CA LEU A 129 -6.49 -3.44 -13.68
C LEU A 129 -7.50 -3.44 -14.83
N ARG A 130 -8.16 -2.30 -15.04
CA ARG A 130 -9.07 -2.07 -16.16
C ARG A 130 -8.42 -1.11 -17.14
N ARG A 131 -8.43 -1.46 -18.43
CA ARG A 131 -8.06 -0.51 -19.47
C ARG A 131 -9.13 0.57 -19.55
N VAL A 132 -8.71 1.83 -19.56
CA VAL A 132 -9.57 2.97 -19.87
C VAL A 132 -8.99 3.72 -21.06
N ASP A 133 -9.82 4.53 -21.72
CA ASP A 133 -9.39 5.35 -22.84
C ASP A 133 -8.48 6.51 -22.36
N ALA A 134 -7.63 7.02 -23.25
CA ALA A 134 -6.69 8.11 -22.94
C ALA A 134 -7.39 9.43 -22.55
N SER A 135 -8.68 9.60 -22.84
CA SER A 135 -9.47 10.76 -22.42
C SER A 135 -9.89 10.74 -20.95
N TRP A 136 -9.66 9.66 -20.22
CA TRP A 136 -10.01 9.58 -18.80
C TRP A 136 -9.06 10.42 -17.95
N ASP A 137 -9.63 11.25 -17.09
CA ASP A 137 -8.93 11.98 -16.05
C ASP A 137 -9.27 11.42 -14.65
N CYS A 138 -8.59 11.96 -13.63
CA CYS A 138 -8.78 11.54 -12.25
C CYS A 138 -10.21 11.80 -11.73
N GLU A 139 -10.83 12.91 -12.16
CA GLU A 139 -12.19 13.28 -11.73
C GLU A 139 -13.21 12.25 -12.22
N ARG A 140 -13.16 11.92 -13.51
CA ARG A 140 -14.03 10.92 -14.12
C ARG A 140 -13.78 9.53 -13.53
N LEU A 141 -12.53 9.14 -13.34
CA LEU A 141 -12.18 7.86 -12.69
C LEU A 141 -12.82 7.73 -11.30
N ALA A 142 -12.77 8.79 -10.50
CA ALA A 142 -13.38 8.81 -9.17
C ALA A 142 -14.91 8.72 -9.25
N ALA A 143 -15.54 9.49 -10.14
CA ALA A 143 -16.99 9.52 -10.30
C ALA A 143 -17.55 8.19 -10.83
N GLU A 144 -16.83 7.52 -11.73
CA GLU A 144 -17.27 6.28 -12.40
C GLU A 144 -16.70 5.00 -11.75
N ARG A 145 -15.98 5.09 -10.63
CA ARG A 145 -15.31 3.97 -9.95
C ARG A 145 -16.21 2.74 -9.77
N ALA A 146 -17.48 2.95 -9.39
CA ALA A 146 -18.44 1.87 -9.16
C ALA A 146 -18.90 1.14 -10.45
N THR A 147 -18.72 1.76 -11.62
CA THR A 147 -19.01 1.11 -12.91
C THR A 147 -17.85 0.25 -13.39
N LEU A 148 -16.62 0.63 -13.04
CA LEU A 148 -15.39 -0.05 -13.45
C LEU A 148 -15.03 -1.23 -12.53
N PHE A 149 -15.28 -1.06 -11.23
CA PHE A 149 -14.81 -1.96 -10.19
C PHE A 149 -15.96 -2.45 -9.30
N PRO A 150 -15.86 -3.69 -8.80
CA PRO A 150 -16.81 -4.19 -7.80
C PRO A 150 -16.72 -3.38 -6.48
N PRO A 151 -17.69 -3.54 -5.58
CA PRO A 151 -17.58 -3.06 -4.21
C PRO A 151 -16.30 -3.59 -3.54
N THR A 152 -15.77 -2.82 -2.60
CA THR A 152 -14.66 -3.28 -1.75
C THR A 152 -15.11 -4.53 -0.98
N PRO A 153 -14.31 -5.61 -0.92
CA PRO A 153 -14.64 -6.78 -0.13
C PRO A 153 -14.84 -6.43 1.35
N GLU A 154 -15.85 -7.02 1.99
CA GLU A 154 -15.98 -6.98 3.44
C GLU A 154 -14.93 -7.88 4.08
N VAL A 155 -14.25 -7.37 5.11
CA VAL A 155 -13.23 -8.08 5.88
C VAL A 155 -13.69 -8.23 7.33
N ASP A 156 -13.55 -9.45 7.84
CA ASP A 156 -13.97 -9.81 9.19
C ASP A 156 -12.68 -9.85 10.02
N TRP A 157 -12.42 -8.81 10.81
CA TRP A 157 -11.26 -8.73 11.71
C TRP A 157 -11.55 -9.39 13.07
#